data_AF-A0A160NV04-F1
#
_entry.id   AF-A0A160NV04-F1
#
_cell.length_a   1.000
_cell.length_b   1.000
_cell.length_c   1.000
_cell.angle_alpha   90.00
_cell.angle_beta   90.00
_cell.angle_gamma   90.00
#
_symmetry.space_group_name_H-M   'P 1'
#
loop_
_entity.id
_entity.type
_entity.pdbx_description
1 polymer ?
#
loop_
_entity_poly.entity_id
_entity_poly.type
_entity_poly.pdbx_seq_one_letter_code
_entity_poly.pdbx_strand_id
1 'polypeptide(L)'
;MLSRDARPTPLGDAIAHYGRIAKTLHILRLADEPGYRRQIKSQANLQEGRHSLARKIFHGRSGQLYQRYRDGMEDQIGALGLVLNALVLFNTRYMDAAVNRLRADGFDVRDEDVARLSPFVRHHINLLGRYSFQLPDLPGGLRPLRDPDATDEE
;
A
#
# COMPACT_ATOMS: atom_id res chain seq x y z
N MET A 1 6.44 34.45 -21.03
CA MET A 1 6.15 33.97 -19.65
C MET A 1 4.65 33.94 -19.46
N LEU A 2 4.08 32.82 -18.99
CA LEU A 2 2.62 32.66 -18.80
C LEU A 2 2.11 33.33 -17.51
N SER A 3 3.02 33.68 -16.60
CA SER A 3 2.76 34.39 -15.35
C SER A 3 3.75 35.53 -15.19
N ARG A 4 3.32 36.65 -14.59
CA ARG A 4 4.14 37.81 -14.24
C ARG A 4 3.79 38.21 -12.80
N ASP A 5 4.80 38.37 -11.94
CA ASP A 5 4.62 38.75 -10.53
C ASP A 5 3.56 37.89 -9.79
N ALA A 6 3.62 36.57 -10.03
CA ALA A 6 2.67 35.56 -9.53
C ALA A 6 1.20 35.72 -9.99
N ARG A 7 0.91 36.64 -10.91
CA ARG A 7 -0.40 36.77 -11.56
C ARG A 7 -0.36 36.19 -12.97
N PRO A 8 -1.34 35.35 -13.34
CA PRO A 8 -1.42 34.86 -14.70
C PRO A 8 -1.61 36.04 -15.67
N THR A 9 -0.91 35.97 -16.80
CA THR A 9 -1.15 36.88 -17.92
C THR A 9 -2.47 36.50 -18.60
N PRO A 10 -3.11 37.37 -19.41
CA PRO A 10 -4.32 37.00 -20.15
C PRO A 10 -4.16 35.72 -21.00
N LEU A 11 -2.97 35.50 -21.56
CA LEU A 11 -2.63 34.26 -22.26
C LEU A 11 -2.51 33.07 -21.30
N GLY A 12 -1.90 33.26 -20.12
CA GLY A 12 -1.83 32.26 -19.07
C GLY A 12 -3.21 31.86 -18.54
N ASP A 13 -4.12 32.82 -18.37
CA ASP A 13 -5.51 32.59 -18.00
C ASP A 13 -6.24 31.80 -19.08
N ALA A 14 -6.11 32.17 -20.36
CA ALA A 14 -6.71 31.43 -21.47
C ALA A 14 -6.27 29.95 -21.49
N ILE A 15 -4.97 29.69 -21.26
CA ILE A 15 -4.43 28.32 -21.15
C ILE A 15 -4.96 27.60 -19.91
N ALA A 16 -5.07 28.28 -18.77
CA ALA A 16 -5.66 27.70 -17.56
C ALA A 16 -7.13 27.33 -17.76
N HIS A 17 -7.90 28.18 -18.45
CA HIS A 17 -9.29 27.91 -18.84
C HIS A 17 -9.40 26.71 -19.78
N TYR A 18 -8.49 26.59 -20.76
CA TYR A 18 -8.43 25.41 -21.62
C TYR A 18 -8.17 24.13 -20.80
N GLY A 19 -7.23 24.16 -19.85
CA GLY A 19 -6.97 23.02 -18.95
C GLY A 19 -8.16 22.63 -18.06
N ARG A 20 -9.03 23.59 -17.71
CA ARG A 20 -10.26 23.31 -16.95
C ARG A 20 -11.24 22.44 -17.74
N ILE A 21 -11.26 22.50 -19.07
CA ILE A 21 -12.15 21.66 -19.90
C ILE A 21 -11.86 20.18 -19.65
N ALA A 22 -10.59 19.77 -19.68
CA ALA A 22 -10.18 18.39 -19.41
C ALA A 22 -10.52 17.97 -17.97
N LYS A 23 -10.32 18.86 -16.99
CA LYS A 23 -10.70 18.61 -15.59
C LYS A 23 -12.21 18.43 -15.44
N THR A 24 -13.02 19.27 -16.08
CA THR A 24 -14.48 19.17 -16.07
C THR A 24 -14.94 17.86 -16.68
N LEU A 25 -14.41 17.49 -17.85
CA LEU A 25 -14.73 16.21 -18.48
C LEU A 25 -14.37 15.03 -17.58
N HIS A 26 -13.20 15.06 -16.93
CA HIS A 26 -12.80 14.03 -15.96
C HIS A 26 -13.79 13.91 -14.79
N ILE A 27 -14.22 15.03 -14.20
CA ILE A 27 -15.17 15.05 -13.08
C ILE A 27 -16.54 14.51 -13.52
N LEU A 28 -17.02 14.92 -14.70
CA LEU A 28 -18.29 14.44 -15.25
C LEU A 28 -18.25 12.92 -15.49
N ARG A 29 -17.17 12.42 -16.09
CA ARG A 29 -16.98 10.97 -16.28
C ARG A 29 -16.90 10.22 -14.94
N LEU A 30 -16.25 10.80 -13.94
CA LEU A 30 -16.18 10.21 -12.59
C LEU A 30 -17.57 10.12 -11.93
N ALA A 31 -18.42 11.12 -12.15
CA ALA A 31 -19.78 11.20 -11.62
C ALA A 31 -20.77 10.28 -12.35
N ASP A 32 -20.61 10.10 -13.66
CA ASP A 32 -21.57 9.36 -14.49
C ASP A 32 -21.16 7.90 -14.74
N GLU A 33 -19.88 7.61 -14.99
CA GLU A 33 -19.39 6.27 -15.36
C GLU A 33 -18.95 5.46 -14.12
N PRO A 34 -19.68 4.39 -13.71
CA PRO A 34 -19.31 3.61 -12.53
C PRO A 34 -18.00 2.83 -12.72
N GLY A 35 -17.72 2.36 -13.94
CA GLY A 35 -16.48 1.64 -14.27
C GLY A 35 -15.25 2.52 -14.09
N TYR A 36 -15.30 3.75 -14.62
CA TYR A 36 -14.23 4.73 -14.48
C TYR A 36 -13.98 5.08 -13.01
N ARG A 37 -15.05 5.29 -12.23
CA ARG A 37 -14.95 5.53 -10.78
C ARG A 37 -14.29 4.39 -10.03
N ARG A 38 -14.68 3.14 -10.33
CA ARG A 38 -14.10 1.94 -9.70
C ARG A 38 -12.61 1.81 -10.00
N GLN A 39 -12.19 2.08 -11.24
CA GLN A 39 -10.79 2.04 -11.63
C GLN A 39 -9.95 3.07 -10.85
N ILE A 40 -10.43 4.31 -10.74
CA ILE A 40 -9.75 5.35 -9.95
C ILE A 40 -9.68 4.95 -8.47
N LYS A 41 -10.78 4.43 -7.92
CA LYS A 41 -10.82 3.97 -6.53
C LYS A 41 -9.86 2.80 -6.28
N SER A 42 -9.69 1.88 -7.23
CA SER A 42 -8.70 0.80 -7.14
C SER A 42 -7.28 1.35 -6.97
N GLN A 43 -6.90 2.35 -7.77
CA GLN A 43 -5.58 3.00 -7.67
C GLN A 43 -5.43 3.77 -6.35
N ALA A 44 -6.47 4.52 -5.94
CA ALA A 44 -6.47 5.23 -4.66
C ALA A 44 -6.32 4.26 -3.48
N ASN A 45 -7.07 3.15 -3.47
CA ASN A 45 -6.99 2.12 -2.42
C ASN A 45 -5.59 1.52 -2.32
N LEU A 46 -4.88 1.32 -3.44
CA LEU A 46 -3.52 0.82 -3.44
C LEU A 46 -2.58 1.80 -2.69
N GLN A 47 -2.66 3.08 -3.04
CA GLN A 47 -1.83 4.11 -2.42
C GLN A 47 -2.20 4.34 -0.95
N GLU A 48 -3.48 4.39 -0.62
CA GLU A 48 -3.98 4.49 0.76
C GLU A 48 -3.58 3.29 1.61
N GLY A 49 -3.67 2.08 1.06
CA GLY A 49 -3.23 0.84 1.71
C GLY A 49 -1.75 0.87 2.05
N ARG A 50 -0.91 1.27 1.07
CA ARG A 50 0.53 1.48 1.28
C ARG A 50 0.80 2.50 2.37
N HIS A 51 0.16 3.67 2.34
CA HIS A 51 0.34 4.71 3.34
C HIS A 51 -0.15 4.29 4.73
N SER A 52 -1.26 3.54 4.80
CA SER A 52 -1.76 2.99 6.05
C SER A 52 -0.80 1.97 6.66
N LEU A 53 -0.18 1.12 5.84
CA LEU A 53 0.87 0.19 6.29
C LEU A 53 2.11 0.96 6.76
N ALA A 54 2.56 1.95 5.99
CA ALA A 54 3.70 2.78 6.33
C ALA A 54 3.53 3.47 7.69
N ARG A 55 2.35 4.05 7.96
CA ARG A 55 2.01 4.65 9.26
C ARG A 55 1.99 3.63 10.41
N LYS A 56 1.63 2.37 10.14
CA LYS A 56 1.63 1.33 11.17
C LYS A 56 3.05 0.87 11.50
N ILE A 57 3.92 0.74 10.49
CA ILE A 57 5.35 0.45 10.68
C ILE A 57 6.02 1.61 11.43
N PHE A 58 5.81 2.83 10.94
CA PHE A 58 6.33 4.07 11.51
C PHE A 58 5.42 4.60 12.62
N HIS A 59 5.30 3.83 13.70
CA HIS A 59 4.39 4.14 14.82
C HIS A 59 4.97 5.16 15.82
N GLY A 60 6.28 5.40 15.82
CA GLY A 60 6.91 6.44 16.63
C GLY A 60 6.47 7.85 16.21
N ARG A 61 6.24 8.76 17.18
CA ARG A 61 5.81 10.16 16.93
C ARG A 61 4.54 10.29 16.06
N SER A 62 3.57 9.38 16.20
CA SER A 62 2.31 9.40 15.43
C SER A 62 2.51 9.36 13.91
N GLY A 63 3.62 8.79 13.44
CA GLY A 63 3.94 8.73 12.02
C GLY A 63 4.52 10.01 11.44
N GLN A 64 4.91 10.98 12.27
CA GLN A 64 5.49 12.25 11.84
C GLN A 64 7.02 12.20 11.82
N LEU A 65 7.61 12.56 10.67
CA LEU A 65 9.04 12.75 10.51
C LEU A 65 9.42 14.12 11.07
N TYR A 66 10.11 14.17 12.21
CA TYR A 66 10.61 15.43 12.77
C TYR A 66 12.12 15.34 12.94
N GLN A 67 12.84 15.68 11.87
CA GLN A 67 14.30 15.79 11.85
C GLN A 67 14.66 17.21 11.40
N ARG A 68 15.69 17.80 12.01
CA ARG A 68 16.15 19.16 11.70
C ARG A 68 16.92 19.26 10.38
N TYR A 69 17.34 18.13 9.80
CA TYR A 69 18.18 18.01 8.61
C TYR A 69 17.54 17.11 7.54
N ARG A 70 17.74 17.45 6.26
CA ARG A 70 17.18 16.76 5.10
C ARG A 70 17.74 15.35 4.92
N ASP A 71 19.05 15.16 5.09
CA ASP A 71 19.71 13.86 4.90
C ASP A 71 19.19 12.81 5.91
N GLY A 72 18.98 13.21 7.17
CA GLY A 72 18.37 12.32 8.17
C GLY A 72 16.89 12.00 7.94
N MET A 73 16.17 12.79 7.13
CA MET A 73 14.82 12.46 6.67
C MET A 73 14.85 11.46 5.52
N GLU A 74 15.81 11.61 4.60
CA GLU A 74 16.00 10.69 3.47
C GLU A 74 16.34 9.27 3.94
N ASP A 75 17.24 9.14 4.92
CA ASP A 75 17.60 7.85 5.52
C ASP A 75 16.39 7.15 6.17
N GLN A 76 15.56 7.91 6.91
CA GLN A 76 14.37 7.36 7.56
C GLN A 76 13.31 6.95 6.55
N ILE A 77 13.10 7.73 5.50
CA ILE A 77 12.16 7.39 4.40
C ILE A 77 12.69 6.18 3.63
N GLY A 78 14.00 6.10 3.39
CA GLY A 78 14.66 4.97 2.74
C GLY A 78 14.49 3.67 3.53
N ALA A 79 14.81 3.71 4.83
CA ALA A 79 14.65 2.56 5.73
C ALA A 79 13.17 2.14 5.86
N LEU A 80 12.25 3.09 6.01
CA LEU A 80 10.81 2.81 6.04
C LEU A 80 10.33 2.17 4.73
N GLY A 81 10.80 2.70 3.59
CA GLY A 81 10.52 2.15 2.28
C GLY A 81 11.01 0.71 2.13
N LEU A 82 12.23 0.41 2.62
CA LEU A 82 12.79 -0.94 2.61
C LEU A 82 11.95 -1.91 3.43
N VAL A 83 11.66 -1.58 4.70
CA VAL A 83 10.86 -2.43 5.59
C VAL A 83 9.45 -2.64 5.03
N LEU A 84 8.83 -1.58 4.52
CA LEU A 84 7.50 -1.67 3.91
C LEU A 84 7.51 -2.60 2.69
N ASN A 85 8.47 -2.45 1.78
CA ASN A 85 8.58 -3.32 0.61
C ASN A 85 8.88 -4.77 1.01
N ALA A 86 9.71 -5.00 2.03
CA ALA A 86 10.00 -6.33 2.54
C ALA A 86 8.74 -7.01 3.14
N LEU A 87 7.93 -6.27 3.90
CA LEU A 87 6.65 -6.77 4.42
C LEU A 87 5.63 -7.06 3.31
N VAL A 88 5.56 -6.19 2.30
CA VAL A 88 4.71 -6.42 1.12
C VAL A 88 5.13 -7.70 0.40
N LEU A 89 6.44 -7.90 0.18
CA LEU A 89 6.96 -9.13 -0.43
C LEU A 89 6.64 -10.37 0.40
N PHE A 90 6.85 -10.29 1.72
CA PHE A 90 6.50 -11.36 2.66
C PHE A 90 5.02 -11.71 2.53
N ASN A 91 4.13 -10.72 2.65
CA ASN A 91 2.70 -10.92 2.54
C ASN A 91 2.29 -11.56 1.22
N THR A 92 2.81 -11.07 0.09
CA THR A 92 2.52 -11.63 -1.24
C THR A 92 2.95 -13.09 -1.34
N ARG A 93 4.17 -13.44 -0.87
CA ARG A 93 4.67 -14.82 -0.89
C ARG A 93 3.83 -15.77 -0.05
N TYR A 94 3.43 -15.35 1.15
CA TYR A 94 2.60 -16.19 2.02
C TYR A 94 1.15 -16.26 1.57
N MET A 95 0.59 -15.20 0.99
CA MET A 95 -0.74 -15.25 0.39
C MET A 95 -0.80 -16.19 -0.80
N ASP A 96 0.21 -16.18 -1.66
CA ASP A 96 0.31 -17.14 -2.77
C ASP A 96 0.37 -18.58 -2.25
N ALA A 97 1.21 -18.84 -1.24
CA ALA A 97 1.26 -20.15 -0.60
C ALA A 97 -0.08 -20.57 0.03
N ALA A 98 -0.79 -19.65 0.69
CA ALA A 98 -2.09 -19.90 1.27
C ALA A 98 -3.17 -20.19 0.21
N VAL A 99 -3.19 -19.42 -0.89
CA VAL A 99 -4.08 -19.65 -2.03
C VAL A 99 -3.83 -21.02 -2.66
N ASN A 100 -2.56 -21.38 -2.85
CA ASN A 100 -2.19 -22.68 -3.42
C ASN A 100 -2.58 -23.84 -2.49
N ARG A 101 -2.45 -23.65 -1.17
CA ARG A 101 -2.92 -24.64 -0.18
C ARG A 101 -4.44 -24.80 -0.23
N LEU A 102 -5.20 -23.72 -0.23
CA LEU A 102 -6.67 -23.75 -0.32
C LEU A 102 -7.15 -24.47 -1.59
N ARG A 103 -6.52 -24.20 -2.73
CA ARG A 103 -6.81 -24.92 -3.99
C ARG A 103 -6.50 -26.42 -3.87
N ALA A 104 -5.38 -26.78 -3.24
CA ALA A 104 -5.01 -28.18 -3.03
C ALA A 104 -5.96 -28.91 -2.08
N ASP A 105 -6.53 -28.20 -1.11
CA ASP A 105 -7.53 -28.70 -0.17
C ASP A 105 -8.95 -28.80 -0.78
N GLY A 106 -9.11 -28.45 -2.05
CA GLY A 106 -10.37 -28.58 -2.80
C GLY A 106 -11.34 -27.42 -2.62
N PHE A 107 -10.91 -26.30 -2.03
CA PHE A 107 -11.73 -25.08 -1.98
C PHE A 107 -11.84 -24.43 -3.36
N ASP A 108 -13.02 -23.92 -3.70
CA ASP A 108 -13.24 -23.12 -4.91
C ASP A 108 -12.64 -21.72 -4.76
N VAL A 109 -11.39 -21.55 -5.21
CA VAL A 109 -10.67 -20.27 -5.18
C VAL A 109 -10.68 -19.63 -6.57
N ARG A 110 -11.64 -18.73 -6.78
CA ARG A 110 -11.83 -18.01 -8.05
C ARG A 110 -10.74 -16.97 -8.26
N ASP A 111 -10.20 -16.90 -9.48
CA ASP A 111 -9.15 -15.93 -9.83
C ASP A 111 -9.61 -14.46 -9.67
N GLU A 112 -10.93 -14.20 -9.84
CA GLU A 112 -11.51 -12.87 -9.61
C GLU A 112 -11.43 -12.41 -8.15
N ASP A 113 -11.41 -13.34 -7.19
CA ASP A 113 -11.28 -13.03 -5.77
C ASP A 113 -9.80 -12.86 -5.40
N VAL A 114 -8.92 -13.70 -5.96
CA VAL A 114 -7.47 -13.56 -5.81
C VAL A 114 -6.99 -12.20 -6.30
N ALA A 115 -7.53 -11.71 -7.42
CA ALA A 115 -7.22 -10.38 -7.97
C ALA A 115 -7.61 -9.22 -7.04
N ARG A 116 -8.46 -9.44 -6.03
CA ARG A 116 -8.89 -8.43 -5.05
C ARG A 116 -8.08 -8.46 -3.76
N LEU A 117 -7.19 -9.43 -3.58
CA LEU A 117 -6.32 -9.51 -2.41
C LEU A 117 -5.38 -8.31 -2.33
N SER A 118 -5.14 -7.84 -1.12
CA SER A 118 -4.25 -6.70 -0.86
C SER A 118 -3.02 -7.16 -0.08
N PRO A 119 -1.80 -6.85 -0.54
CA PRO A 119 -0.57 -7.18 0.19
C PRO A 119 -0.31 -6.29 1.39
N PHE A 120 -1.21 -5.37 1.73
CA PHE A 120 -1.06 -4.44 2.85
C PHE A 120 -1.73 -4.92 4.15
N VAL A 121 -2.13 -6.20 4.22
CA VAL A 121 -2.61 -6.83 5.47
C VAL A 121 -1.50 -6.80 6.51
N ARG A 122 -1.86 -6.52 7.77
CA ARG A 122 -0.88 -6.25 8.84
C ARG A 122 -1.29 -6.72 10.22
N HIS A 123 -2.45 -7.37 10.35
CA HIS A 123 -2.95 -7.85 11.63
C HIS A 123 -2.11 -9.01 12.17
N HIS A 124 -1.47 -9.78 11.29
CA HIS A 124 -0.58 -10.89 11.61
C HIS A 124 0.88 -10.48 11.89
N ILE A 125 1.21 -9.19 11.74
CA ILE A 125 2.58 -8.71 11.92
C ILE A 125 2.68 -8.04 13.29
N ASN A 126 3.53 -8.60 14.16
CA ASN A 126 3.84 -7.92 15.41
C ASN A 126 4.84 -6.78 15.16
N LEU A 127 4.38 -5.54 15.35
CA LEU A 127 5.17 -4.32 15.18
C LEU A 127 5.57 -3.67 16.52
N LEU A 128 5.06 -4.19 17.64
CA LEU A 128 5.27 -3.65 18.99
C LEU A 128 5.66 -4.76 19.98
N GLY A 129 6.51 -4.46 20.93
CA GLY A 129 6.88 -5.39 22.00
C GLY A 129 8.21 -6.09 21.77
N ARG A 130 8.33 -7.33 22.27
CA ARG A 130 9.60 -8.07 22.29
C ARG A 130 9.76 -8.91 21.03
N TYR A 131 10.92 -8.78 20.40
CA TYR A 131 11.33 -9.61 19.27
C TYR A 131 12.32 -10.66 19.77
N SER A 132 12.04 -11.93 19.46
CA SER A 132 13.05 -12.98 19.56
C SER A 132 13.73 -13.11 18.20
N PHE A 133 15.06 -12.97 18.18
CA PHE A 133 15.88 -13.18 16.99
C PHE A 133 16.53 -14.57 16.97
N GLN A 134 16.03 -15.50 17.79
CA GLN A 134 16.40 -16.90 17.64
C GLN A 134 15.85 -17.38 16.31
N LEU A 135 16.72 -17.47 15.30
CA LEU A 135 16.37 -18.04 14.02
C LEU A 135 16.15 -19.54 14.23
N PRO A 136 14.94 -20.07 13.99
CA PRO A 136 14.79 -21.51 13.85
C PRO A 136 15.64 -21.97 12.66
N ASP A 137 16.13 -23.20 12.71
CA ASP A 137 16.83 -23.81 11.58
C ASP A 137 15.82 -23.96 10.43
N LEU A 138 15.89 -23.01 9.49
CA LEU A 138 14.98 -22.95 8.34
C LEU A 138 15.74 -23.58 7.17
N PRO A 139 15.32 -24.76 6.67
CA PRO A 139 16.04 -25.50 5.61
C PRO A 139 16.00 -24.83 4.22
N GLY A 140 15.73 -23.53 4.16
CA GLY A 140 15.33 -22.80 2.97
C GLY A 140 13.83 -22.97 2.70
N GLY A 141 13.16 -21.88 2.35
CA GLY A 141 11.73 -21.89 1.99
C GLY A 141 10.83 -21.08 2.93
N LEU A 142 9.52 -21.28 2.77
CA LEU A 142 8.50 -20.62 3.58
C LEU A 142 8.35 -21.34 4.91
N ARG A 143 8.02 -20.59 5.97
CA ARG A 143 7.56 -21.19 7.23
C ARG A 143 6.24 -21.91 6.97
N PRO A 144 5.95 -23.00 7.72
CA PRO A 144 4.64 -23.64 7.66
C PRO A 144 3.52 -22.61 7.85
N LEU A 145 2.43 -22.79 7.10
CA LEU A 145 1.23 -21.98 7.29
C LEU A 145 0.63 -22.30 8.66
N ARG A 146 0.08 -21.28 9.33
CA ARG A 146 -0.63 -21.47 10.60
C ARG A 146 -1.90 -22.26 10.34
N ASP A 147 -2.12 -23.29 11.15
CA ASP A 147 -3.38 -24.01 11.19
C ASP A 147 -4.44 -23.14 11.87
N PRO A 148 -5.54 -22.76 11.20
CA PRO A 148 -6.61 -21.97 11.80
C PRO A 148 -7.40 -22.75 12.87
N ASP A 149 -7.35 -24.08 12.87
CA ASP A 149 -8.08 -24.94 13.80
C ASP A 149 -7.23 -25.37 15.00
N ALA A 150 -5.92 -25.08 14.97
CA ALA A 150 -5.06 -25.28 16.12
C ALA A 150 -5.44 -24.30 17.24
N THR A 151 -5.77 -24.84 18.42
CA THR A 151 -5.89 -24.04 19.64
C THR A 151 -4.55 -23.35 19.90
N ASP A 152 -4.59 -22.04 20.13
CA ASP A 152 -3.40 -21.27 20.51
C ASP A 152 -2.85 -21.82 21.82
N GLU A 153 -1.87 -22.72 21.73
CA GLU A 153 -1.03 -23.09 22.88
C GLU A 153 -0.16 -21.87 23.22
N GLU A 154 -0.28 -21.43 24.47
CA GLU A 154 0.27 -20.19 25.05
C GLU A 154 1.75 -19.90 24.76
#